data_AF-A0A973LHA4-F1
#
_entry.id   AF-A0A973LHA4-F1
#
_cell.length_a   1.000
_cell.length_b   1.000
_cell.length_c   1.000
_cell.angle_alpha   90.00
_cell.angle_beta   90.00
_cell.angle_gamma   90.00
#
_symmetry.space_group_name_H-M   'P 1'
#
loop_
_entity.id
_entity.type
_entity.pdbx_description
1 polymer ?
#
loop_
_entity_poly.entity_id
_entity_poly.type
_entity_poly.pdbx_seq_one_letter_code
_entity_poly.pdbx_strand_id
1 'polypeptide(L)'
;MSIPKRAAAAVAAAATALVLTACSSSGSTSGSSAGSSGGASTSTSAGASTPSAATTSTSDGSSAAVTSTSWDRNPDQASTAKKAGLPMLGNENLQVHYHAHLDVIVDGQKIPVPQYIGIDENAQTITALHTHDASGILHIESDKDTPFTLGQAFTEWGQPLSTTQVGPVAIGADKTVKLIVNGKEVSGDPAQYVLKAHDEVVVWVGAKDATPQVPSSYAFASGL
;
A
#
# COMPACT_ATOMS: atom_id res chain seq x y z
N MET A 1 -31.76 0.54 56.66
CA MET A 1 -30.55 -0.30 56.74
C MET A 1 -29.40 0.41 56.04
N SER A 2 -28.24 0.37 56.68
CA SER A 2 -27.03 1.17 56.46
C SER A 2 -26.37 1.04 55.09
N ILE A 3 -25.77 2.15 54.64
CA ILE A 3 -24.68 2.21 53.66
C ILE A 3 -23.38 1.79 54.35
N PRO A 4 -22.45 1.12 53.63
CA PRO A 4 -21.09 1.64 53.70
C PRO A 4 -20.50 1.96 52.31
N LYS A 5 -19.92 3.15 52.26
CA LYS A 5 -18.99 3.67 51.26
C LYS A 5 -17.64 2.95 51.40
N ARG A 6 -16.89 2.82 50.30
CA ARG A 6 -15.41 2.95 50.13
C ARG A 6 -14.99 2.21 48.85
N ALA A 7 -14.00 2.61 48.06
CA ALA A 7 -13.03 3.70 48.16
C ALA A 7 -12.56 4.07 46.74
N ALA A 8 -12.29 5.36 46.52
CA ALA A 8 -11.49 5.85 45.41
C ALA A 8 -10.01 5.58 45.72
N ALA A 9 -9.27 5.00 44.77
CA ALA A 9 -7.82 4.94 44.80
C ALA A 9 -7.28 6.09 43.95
N ALA A 10 -6.63 7.05 44.61
CA ALA A 10 -5.83 8.08 43.99
C ALA A 10 -4.51 7.47 43.48
N VAL A 11 -4.19 7.66 42.20
CA VAL A 11 -2.83 7.43 41.69
C VAL A 11 -2.12 8.78 41.68
N ALA A 12 -1.04 8.83 42.46
CA ALA A 12 -0.19 10.00 42.62
C ALA A 12 0.56 10.32 41.30
N ALA A 13 0.50 11.58 40.88
CA ALA A 13 1.39 12.14 39.88
C ALA A 13 2.74 12.45 40.55
N ALA A 14 3.82 11.84 40.05
CA ALA A 14 5.18 12.26 40.35
C ALA A 14 5.73 12.98 39.10
N ALA A 15 5.95 14.28 39.25
CA ALA A 15 6.71 15.10 38.31
C ALA A 15 8.21 14.90 38.58
N THR A 16 9.00 14.66 37.53
CA THR A 16 10.45 14.78 37.59
C THR A 16 10.97 15.52 36.37
N ALA A 17 11.95 16.39 36.64
CA ALA A 17 12.30 17.56 35.87
C ALA A 17 13.19 17.32 34.64
N LEU A 18 13.06 18.30 33.76
CA LEU A 18 13.92 18.81 32.69
C LEU A 18 15.45 18.67 32.93
N VAL A 19 16.17 18.15 31.94
CA VAL A 19 17.56 18.52 31.67
C VAL A 19 17.70 18.83 30.17
N LEU A 20 17.89 20.13 29.89
CA LEU A 20 18.33 20.65 28.60
C LEU A 20 19.84 20.50 28.51
N THR A 21 20.35 19.80 27.48
CA THR A 21 21.74 19.93 27.07
C THR A 21 21.78 20.32 25.60
N ALA A 22 22.05 21.60 25.36
CA ALA A 22 22.41 22.14 24.07
C ALA A 22 23.92 21.95 23.86
N CYS A 23 24.31 21.45 22.70
CA CYS A 23 25.64 21.66 22.14
C CYS A 23 25.48 22.11 20.69
N SER A 24 25.60 23.42 20.50
CA SER A 24 25.93 24.03 19.22
C SER A 24 27.35 23.65 18.82
N SER A 25 27.58 23.34 17.55
CA SER A 25 28.85 23.66 16.91
C SER A 25 28.61 24.03 15.45
N SER A 26 28.86 25.30 15.18
CA SER A 26 28.98 25.91 13.87
C SER A 26 30.17 25.30 13.12
N GLY A 27 29.99 25.01 11.84
CA GLY A 27 31.07 24.64 10.93
C GLY A 27 30.86 25.33 9.59
N SER A 28 31.30 26.59 9.50
CA SER A 28 31.47 27.31 8.23
C SER A 28 32.70 26.78 7.51
N THR A 29 32.57 26.35 6.26
CA THR A 29 33.67 26.49 5.29
C THR A 29 33.12 26.93 3.94
N SER A 30 33.69 28.04 3.50
CA SER A 30 33.49 28.72 2.24
C SER A 30 34.05 27.89 1.09
N GLY A 31 33.37 27.93 -0.05
CA GLY A 31 33.81 27.33 -1.30
C GLY A 31 33.22 28.06 -2.50
N SER A 32 33.51 29.35 -2.62
CA SER A 32 33.28 30.11 -3.85
C SER A 32 34.31 29.67 -4.90
N SER A 33 33.84 29.20 -6.06
CA SER A 33 34.58 29.45 -7.31
C SER A 33 33.60 29.79 -8.43
N ALA A 34 33.85 30.95 -9.01
CA ALA A 34 33.12 31.56 -10.09
C ALA A 34 33.50 30.94 -11.45
N GLY A 35 32.62 31.10 -12.44
CA GLY A 35 32.94 30.80 -13.83
C GLY A 35 31.78 31.08 -14.80
N SER A 36 31.60 32.36 -15.14
CA SER A 36 31.24 32.95 -16.45
C SER A 36 30.37 32.13 -17.43
N SER A 37 29.13 32.51 -17.75
CA SER A 37 28.67 33.63 -18.61
C SER A 37 28.75 33.38 -20.13
N GLY A 38 27.60 33.57 -20.81
CA GLY A 38 27.49 33.84 -22.26
C GLY A 38 27.08 32.61 -23.08
N GLY A 39 26.09 32.64 -23.96
CA GLY A 39 25.26 33.74 -24.46
C GLY A 39 24.11 33.16 -25.29
N ALA A 40 23.06 33.97 -25.45
CA ALA A 40 21.93 33.68 -26.30
C ALA A 40 22.16 34.26 -27.71
N SER A 41 21.62 33.57 -28.72
CA SER A 41 20.78 34.10 -29.83
C SER A 41 21.19 33.62 -31.23
N THR A 42 20.23 32.96 -31.90
CA THR A 42 19.77 33.15 -33.31
C THR A 42 20.75 32.88 -34.46
N SER A 43 20.42 32.41 -35.66
CA SER A 43 19.26 31.80 -36.33
C SER A 43 19.74 31.52 -37.75
N THR A 44 19.44 30.37 -38.36
CA THR A 44 19.38 30.25 -39.83
C THR A 44 18.33 29.22 -40.21
N SER A 45 17.32 29.68 -40.94
CA SER A 45 16.29 28.89 -41.58
C SER A 45 16.74 28.42 -42.97
N ALA A 46 16.24 27.25 -43.39
CA ALA A 46 15.48 27.05 -44.63
C ALA A 46 15.47 25.57 -45.04
N GLY A 47 14.29 25.03 -45.37
CA GLY A 47 14.18 23.97 -46.37
C GLY A 47 13.29 22.77 -46.04
N ALA A 48 12.06 22.84 -46.52
CA ALA A 48 11.33 21.77 -47.22
C ALA A 48 10.50 20.72 -46.44
N SER A 49 9.18 20.82 -46.68
CA SER A 49 8.25 19.75 -47.12
C SER A 49 7.71 18.73 -46.10
N THR A 50 6.39 18.84 -45.87
CA THR A 50 5.39 17.84 -45.46
C THR A 50 5.64 16.40 -45.98
N PRO A 51 5.20 15.32 -45.29
CA PRO A 51 3.78 15.12 -44.94
C PRO A 51 3.45 14.54 -43.56
N SER A 52 2.17 14.74 -43.22
CA SER A 52 1.39 14.08 -42.18
C SER A 52 1.56 12.55 -42.17
N ALA A 53 1.95 12.01 -41.02
CA ALA A 53 1.67 10.63 -40.65
C ALA A 53 1.32 10.59 -39.17
N ALA A 54 0.02 10.46 -38.91
CA ALA A 54 -0.48 10.03 -37.61
C ALA A 54 -0.01 8.59 -37.38
N THR A 55 0.85 8.39 -36.38
CA THR A 55 1.11 7.05 -35.86
C THR A 55 0.03 6.75 -34.84
N THR A 56 -1.05 6.15 -35.33
CA THR A 56 -2.01 5.40 -34.54
C THR A 56 -1.25 4.27 -33.86
N SER A 57 -0.95 4.40 -32.56
CA SER A 57 -0.60 3.24 -31.75
C SER A 57 -1.87 2.41 -31.57
N THR A 58 -2.04 1.44 -32.46
CA THR A 58 -3.03 0.37 -32.30
C THR A 58 -2.67 -0.42 -31.05
N SER A 59 -3.43 -0.19 -29.99
CA SER A 59 -3.51 -1.08 -28.84
C SER A 59 -4.15 -2.38 -29.32
N ASP A 60 -3.33 -3.32 -29.78
CA ASP A 60 -3.80 -4.68 -30.00
C ASP A 60 -4.10 -5.31 -28.65
N GLY A 61 -5.40 -5.46 -28.40
CA GLY A 61 -5.94 -6.23 -27.29
C GLY A 61 -5.58 -7.69 -27.48
N SER A 62 -4.51 -8.12 -26.80
CA SER A 62 -4.29 -9.53 -26.50
C SER A 62 -4.40 -9.71 -24.99
N SER A 63 -5.60 -10.08 -24.56
CA SER A 63 -5.89 -10.56 -23.20
C SER A 63 -5.27 -11.95 -23.03
N ALA A 64 -3.93 -11.98 -22.99
CA ALA A 64 -3.19 -13.06 -22.38
C ALA A 64 -3.03 -12.67 -20.91
N ALA A 65 -3.19 -13.64 -20.00
CA ALA A 65 -2.93 -13.44 -18.59
C ALA A 65 -1.52 -12.87 -18.41
N VAL A 66 -1.44 -11.56 -18.20
CA VAL A 66 -0.20 -10.91 -17.78
C VAL A 66 0.14 -11.53 -16.45
N THR A 67 1.12 -12.42 -16.44
CA THR A 67 1.88 -12.67 -15.22
C THR A 67 2.48 -11.32 -14.89
N SER A 68 2.03 -10.71 -13.80
CA SER A 68 2.50 -9.40 -13.39
C SER A 68 4.01 -9.51 -13.19
N THR A 69 4.79 -8.93 -14.11
CA THR A 69 6.26 -8.90 -14.01
C THR A 69 6.74 -7.74 -13.13
N SER A 70 5.80 -6.93 -12.62
CA SER A 70 6.02 -5.76 -11.79
C SER A 70 4.99 -5.73 -10.66
N TRP A 71 5.31 -5.02 -9.57
CA TRP A 71 4.41 -4.72 -8.45
C TRP A 71 3.50 -3.52 -8.71
N ASP A 72 3.50 -2.98 -9.93
CA ASP A 72 2.66 -1.84 -10.30
C ASP A 72 1.16 -2.16 -10.13
N ARG A 73 0.39 -1.10 -9.87
CA ARG A 73 -1.08 -1.14 -9.92
C ARG A 73 -1.54 -1.49 -11.34
N ASN A 74 -2.54 -2.37 -11.46
CA ASN A 74 -3.18 -2.61 -12.75
C ASN A 74 -3.88 -1.34 -13.26
N PRO A 75 -3.64 -0.87 -14.50
CA PRO A 75 -4.33 0.33 -15.00
C PRO A 75 -5.83 0.13 -15.27
N ASP A 76 -6.29 -1.10 -15.47
CA ASP A 76 -7.69 -1.44 -15.72
C ASP A 76 -8.38 -1.93 -14.43
N GLN A 77 -8.73 -0.97 -13.57
CA GLN A 77 -9.32 -1.24 -12.27
C GLN A 77 -10.73 -1.85 -12.37
N ALA A 78 -11.51 -1.49 -13.38
CA ALA A 78 -12.84 -2.08 -13.59
C ALA A 78 -12.75 -3.59 -13.87
N SER A 79 -11.74 -4.03 -14.63
CA SER A 79 -11.51 -5.44 -14.93
C SER A 79 -11.02 -6.22 -13.71
N THR A 80 -10.10 -5.66 -12.92
CA THR A 80 -9.62 -6.32 -11.69
C THR A 80 -10.69 -6.37 -10.61
N ALA A 81 -11.48 -5.31 -10.43
CA ALA A 81 -12.63 -5.28 -9.54
C ALA A 81 -13.65 -6.38 -9.88
N LYS A 82 -14.01 -6.50 -11.16
CA LYS A 82 -14.88 -7.57 -11.64
C LYS A 82 -14.32 -8.96 -11.34
N LYS A 83 -13.00 -9.16 -11.50
CA LYS A 83 -12.33 -10.43 -11.17
C LYS A 83 -12.32 -10.70 -9.66
N ALA A 84 -12.20 -9.67 -8.83
CA ALA A 84 -12.29 -9.76 -7.37
C ALA A 84 -13.73 -9.99 -6.88
N GLY A 85 -14.73 -9.89 -7.77
CA GLY A 85 -16.15 -9.99 -7.42
C GLY A 85 -16.67 -8.75 -6.71
N LEU A 86 -16.00 -7.61 -6.88
CA LEU A 86 -16.33 -6.34 -6.24
C LEU A 86 -16.90 -5.37 -7.28
N PRO A 87 -18.12 -4.84 -7.08
CA PRO A 87 -18.71 -3.89 -8.01
C PRO A 87 -18.03 -2.53 -7.88
N MET A 88 -17.85 -1.85 -9.02
CA MET A 88 -17.51 -0.43 -9.05
C MET A 88 -18.73 0.40 -8.65
N LEU A 89 -18.58 1.21 -7.61
CA LEU A 89 -19.60 2.08 -7.02
C LEU A 89 -19.29 3.54 -7.36
N GLY A 90 -20.31 4.39 -7.41
CA GLY A 90 -20.11 5.83 -7.64
C GLY A 90 -19.68 6.61 -6.39
N ASN A 91 -19.78 6.01 -5.20
CA ASN A 91 -19.41 6.62 -3.92
C ASN A 91 -19.05 5.51 -2.92
N GLU A 92 -18.30 5.89 -1.89
CA GLU A 92 -18.05 5.09 -0.68
C GLU A 92 -19.35 4.87 0.13
N ASN A 93 -19.39 3.77 0.89
CA ASN A 93 -20.48 3.50 1.83
C ASN A 93 -19.96 3.25 3.23
N LEU A 94 -20.57 3.91 4.22
CA LEU A 94 -20.08 3.96 5.59
C LEU A 94 -20.93 3.14 6.58
N GLN A 95 -21.87 2.31 6.11
CA GLN A 95 -22.61 1.41 7.01
C GLN A 95 -21.66 0.40 7.68
N VAL A 96 -20.75 -0.16 6.89
CA VAL A 96 -19.60 -0.91 7.38
C VAL A 96 -18.38 -0.14 6.94
N HIS A 97 -17.62 0.35 7.91
CA HIS A 97 -16.42 1.15 7.67
C HIS A 97 -15.33 0.75 8.66
N TYR A 98 -14.27 0.12 8.15
CA TYR A 98 -13.07 -0.16 8.92
C TYR A 98 -11.86 -0.22 8.00
N HIS A 99 -10.67 -0.22 8.61
CA HIS A 99 -9.41 -0.23 7.89
C HIS A 99 -8.56 -1.43 8.33
N ALA A 100 -7.65 -1.86 7.46
CA ALA A 100 -6.53 -2.74 7.77
C ALA A 100 -5.27 -2.15 7.13
N HIS A 101 -4.09 -2.56 7.59
CA HIS A 101 -2.83 -2.16 6.98
C HIS A 101 -2.15 -3.39 6.37
N LEU A 102 -1.58 -3.22 5.19
CA LEU A 102 -0.89 -4.27 4.44
C LEU A 102 0.57 -3.89 4.20
N ASP A 103 1.47 -4.69 4.76
CA ASP A 103 2.87 -4.75 4.37
C ASP A 103 3.10 -5.98 3.47
N VAL A 104 3.81 -5.78 2.37
CA VAL A 104 4.35 -6.89 1.56
C VAL A 104 5.86 -6.86 1.67
N ILE A 105 6.48 -7.98 2.08
CA ILE A 105 7.92 -8.07 2.30
C ILE A 105 8.46 -9.26 1.53
N VAL A 106 9.44 -9.01 0.66
CA VAL A 106 10.12 -10.06 -0.14
C VAL A 106 11.61 -10.00 0.14
N ASP A 107 12.18 -11.10 0.62
CA ASP A 107 13.61 -11.23 0.96
C ASP A 107 14.11 -10.10 1.87
N GLY A 108 13.27 -9.67 2.81
CA GLY A 108 13.56 -8.58 3.75
C GLY A 108 13.37 -7.16 3.17
N GLN A 109 12.98 -7.03 1.91
CA GLN A 109 12.66 -5.73 1.28
C GLN A 109 11.16 -5.46 1.35
N LYS A 110 10.77 -4.27 1.82
CA LYS A 110 9.39 -3.79 1.74
C LYS A 110 9.03 -3.47 0.29
N ILE A 111 7.94 -4.04 -0.17
CA ILE A 111 7.32 -3.76 -1.47
C ILE A 111 6.24 -2.70 -1.24
N PRO A 112 6.28 -1.56 -1.96
CA PRO A 112 5.22 -0.57 -1.87
C PRO A 112 3.87 -1.16 -2.31
N VAL A 113 2.84 -0.97 -1.49
CA VAL A 113 1.45 -1.17 -1.89
C VAL A 113 1.00 0.11 -2.63
N PRO A 114 0.64 0.05 -3.92
CA PRO A 114 0.26 1.23 -4.67
C PRO A 114 -1.00 1.89 -4.13
N GLN A 115 -1.07 3.20 -4.31
CA GLN A 115 -2.31 3.95 -4.21
C GLN A 115 -3.31 3.56 -5.29
N TYR A 116 -4.59 3.84 -5.03
CA TYR A 116 -5.70 3.74 -5.98
C TYR A 116 -5.98 2.32 -6.49
N ILE A 117 -5.57 1.30 -5.75
CA ILE A 117 -6.15 -0.05 -5.89
C ILE A 117 -7.64 0.07 -5.57
N GLY A 118 -8.48 -0.45 -6.45
CA GLY A 118 -9.94 -0.36 -6.40
C GLY A 118 -10.54 0.96 -6.81
N ILE A 119 -9.75 1.89 -7.37
CA ILE A 119 -10.22 3.22 -7.77
C ILE A 119 -9.95 3.47 -9.26
N ASP A 120 -11.02 3.72 -10.02
CA ASP A 120 -10.95 4.26 -11.36
C ASP A 120 -11.20 5.77 -11.31
N GLU A 121 -10.11 6.53 -11.37
CA GLU A 121 -10.11 7.99 -11.30
C GLU A 121 -10.78 8.62 -12.53
N ASN A 122 -10.75 7.96 -13.70
CA ASN A 122 -11.37 8.52 -14.91
C ASN A 122 -12.89 8.36 -14.85
N ALA A 123 -13.35 7.20 -14.40
CA ALA A 123 -14.77 6.91 -14.24
C ALA A 123 -15.37 7.49 -12.96
N GLN A 124 -14.53 7.96 -12.03
CA GLN A 124 -14.92 8.41 -10.69
C GLN A 124 -15.70 7.31 -9.95
N THR A 125 -15.16 6.09 -9.98
CA THR A 125 -15.76 4.93 -9.31
C THR A 125 -14.77 4.21 -8.41
N ILE A 126 -15.30 3.56 -7.37
CA ILE A 126 -14.54 2.94 -6.29
C ILE A 126 -15.19 1.61 -5.88
N THR A 127 -14.39 0.62 -5.50
CA THR A 127 -14.90 -0.64 -4.92
C THR A 127 -15.09 -0.50 -3.41
N ALA A 128 -15.67 -1.51 -2.77
CA ALA A 128 -15.81 -1.53 -1.31
C ALA A 128 -14.49 -1.91 -0.58
N LEU A 129 -13.43 -2.24 -1.32
CA LEU A 129 -12.11 -2.62 -0.80
C LEU A 129 -11.03 -1.93 -1.63
N HIS A 130 -10.47 -0.84 -1.12
CA HIS A 130 -9.59 0.04 -1.89
C HIS A 130 -8.44 0.62 -1.08
N THR A 131 -7.55 1.35 -1.77
CA THR A 131 -6.48 2.17 -1.17
C THR A 131 -6.59 3.61 -1.68
N HIS A 132 -6.49 4.58 -0.78
CA HIS A 132 -6.43 6.01 -1.19
C HIS A 132 -5.03 6.49 -1.49
N ASP A 133 -4.01 5.90 -0.86
CA ASP A 133 -2.62 6.31 -1.02
C ASP A 133 -1.67 5.09 -0.96
N ALA A 134 -0.37 5.35 -1.02
CA ALA A 134 0.67 4.32 -1.03
C ALA A 134 1.14 3.91 0.38
N SER A 135 0.40 4.25 1.44
CA SER A 135 0.75 3.86 2.81
C SER A 135 0.46 2.38 3.09
N GLY A 136 -0.32 1.70 2.24
CA GLY A 136 -0.75 0.32 2.46
C GLY A 136 -2.02 0.17 3.30
N ILE A 137 -2.73 1.26 3.61
CA ILE A 137 -4.03 1.17 4.29
C ILE A 137 -5.09 0.69 3.30
N LEU A 138 -5.70 -0.45 3.63
CA LEU A 138 -6.87 -0.98 2.96
C LEU A 138 -8.12 -0.39 3.64
N HIS A 139 -8.95 0.27 2.84
CA HIS A 139 -10.26 0.77 3.22
C HIS A 139 -11.30 -0.30 2.94
N ILE A 140 -12.17 -0.59 3.91
CA ILE A 140 -13.32 -1.48 3.74
C ILE A 140 -14.58 -0.69 4.04
N GLU A 141 -15.33 -0.38 2.98
CA GLU A 141 -16.43 0.58 2.99
C GLU A 141 -17.61 0.00 2.20
N SER A 142 -18.57 -0.57 2.92
CA SER A 142 -19.62 -1.41 2.34
C SER A 142 -21.02 -1.02 2.84
N ASP A 143 -22.02 -1.26 2.00
CA ASP A 143 -23.44 -1.12 2.33
C ASP A 143 -23.99 -2.29 3.16
N LYS A 144 -23.20 -3.36 3.29
CA LYS A 144 -23.54 -4.61 3.96
C LYS A 144 -22.37 -5.16 4.75
N ASP A 145 -22.69 -5.85 5.84
CA ASP A 145 -21.73 -6.64 6.60
C ASP A 145 -21.46 -7.97 5.88
N THR A 146 -20.50 -7.92 4.97
CA THR A 146 -19.97 -9.08 4.25
C THR A 146 -18.45 -9.16 4.44
N PRO A 147 -17.88 -10.36 4.53
CA PRO A 147 -16.44 -10.51 4.70
C PRO A 147 -15.69 -10.08 3.43
N PHE A 148 -14.56 -9.39 3.62
CA PHE A 148 -13.61 -9.03 2.56
C PHE A 148 -12.29 -9.76 2.79
N THR A 149 -11.66 -10.26 1.73
CA THR A 149 -10.44 -11.06 1.84
C THR A 149 -9.21 -10.37 1.31
N LEU A 150 -8.05 -10.76 1.83
CA LEU A 150 -6.76 -10.32 1.31
C LEU A 150 -6.57 -10.69 -0.17
N GLY A 151 -7.12 -11.84 -0.60
CA GLY A 151 -7.12 -12.24 -2.00
C GLY A 151 -7.89 -11.29 -2.92
N GLN A 152 -8.97 -10.67 -2.44
CA GLN A 152 -9.68 -9.64 -3.21
C GLN A 152 -8.81 -8.40 -3.40
N ALA A 153 -8.14 -7.91 -2.35
CA ALA A 153 -7.23 -6.76 -2.46
C ALA A 153 -6.09 -7.02 -3.47
N PHE A 154 -5.47 -8.21 -3.42
CA PHE A 154 -4.44 -8.59 -4.39
C PHE A 154 -5.01 -8.74 -5.82
N THR A 155 -6.24 -9.25 -5.95
CA THR A 155 -6.91 -9.35 -7.25
C THR A 155 -7.20 -7.96 -7.85
N GLU A 156 -7.67 -6.99 -7.04
CA GLU A 156 -7.87 -5.58 -7.42
C GLU A 156 -6.54 -4.93 -7.86
N TRP A 157 -5.47 -5.20 -7.10
CA TRP A 157 -4.10 -4.76 -7.44
C TRP A 157 -3.64 -5.39 -8.77
N GLY A 158 -4.15 -6.57 -9.13
CA GLY A 158 -3.72 -7.32 -10.30
C GLY A 158 -2.50 -8.20 -10.03
N GLN A 159 -2.28 -8.56 -8.77
CA GLN A 159 -1.19 -9.41 -8.32
C GLN A 159 -1.74 -10.77 -7.87
N PRO A 160 -1.13 -11.90 -8.25
CA PRO A 160 -1.47 -13.20 -7.68
C PRO A 160 -1.10 -13.26 -6.20
N LEU A 161 -1.90 -14.00 -5.42
CA LEU A 161 -1.61 -14.34 -4.03
C LEU A 161 -1.96 -15.79 -3.79
N SER A 162 -0.97 -16.60 -3.45
CA SER A 162 -1.11 -17.99 -3.04
C SER A 162 0.11 -18.40 -2.22
N THR A 163 0.16 -19.66 -1.77
CA THR A 163 1.36 -20.23 -1.12
C THR A 163 2.51 -20.50 -2.10
N THR A 164 2.26 -20.43 -3.40
CA THR A 164 3.25 -20.70 -4.46
C THR A 164 3.61 -19.48 -5.30
N GLN A 165 2.88 -18.38 -5.16
CA GLN A 165 3.13 -17.14 -5.89
C GLN A 165 2.62 -15.91 -5.12
N VAL A 166 3.45 -14.87 -5.03
CA VAL A 166 3.05 -13.56 -4.50
C VAL A 166 3.51 -12.48 -5.48
N GLY A 167 2.58 -11.84 -6.16
CA GLY A 167 2.88 -10.90 -7.25
C GLY A 167 3.81 -11.51 -8.32
N PRO A 168 4.88 -10.80 -8.74
CA PRO A 168 5.89 -11.33 -9.67
C PRO A 168 6.75 -12.47 -9.10
N VAL A 169 6.63 -12.81 -7.81
CA VAL A 169 7.55 -13.72 -7.13
C VAL A 169 6.97 -15.14 -7.06
N ALA A 170 7.56 -16.06 -7.83
CA ALA A 170 7.30 -17.49 -7.73
C ALA A 170 8.06 -18.09 -6.53
N ILE A 171 7.40 -18.98 -5.78
CA ILE A 171 7.94 -19.56 -4.55
C ILE A 171 8.56 -20.93 -4.85
N GLY A 172 9.89 -20.97 -4.84
CA GLY A 172 10.68 -22.18 -5.07
C GLY A 172 10.87 -23.06 -3.83
N ALA A 173 11.66 -24.13 -3.97
CA ALA A 173 11.89 -25.12 -2.91
C ALA A 173 12.54 -24.55 -1.64
N ASP A 174 13.27 -23.44 -1.72
CA ASP A 174 13.99 -22.85 -0.58
C ASP A 174 13.24 -21.67 0.07
N LYS A 175 12.12 -21.24 -0.52
CA LYS A 175 11.31 -20.12 -0.05
C LYS A 175 9.96 -20.55 0.48
N THR A 176 9.35 -19.69 1.28
CA THR A 176 7.96 -19.83 1.74
C THR A 176 7.26 -18.49 1.74
N VAL A 177 5.93 -18.54 1.64
CA VAL A 177 5.04 -17.45 2.02
C VAL A 177 4.64 -17.65 3.47
N LYS A 178 4.60 -16.57 4.25
CA LYS A 178 3.99 -16.54 5.58
C LYS A 178 3.01 -15.38 5.60
N LEU A 179 1.78 -15.66 6.01
CA LEU A 179 0.83 -14.64 6.39
C LEU A 179 1.00 -14.38 7.88
N ILE A 180 1.28 -13.14 8.27
CA ILE A 180 1.43 -12.76 9.66
C ILE A 180 0.44 -11.64 9.92
N VAL A 181 -0.40 -11.82 10.93
CA VAL A 181 -1.41 -10.84 11.31
C VAL A 181 -1.23 -10.48 12.77
N ASN A 182 -1.09 -9.18 13.06
CA ASN A 182 -0.86 -8.65 14.40
C ASN A 182 0.33 -9.34 15.11
N GLY A 183 1.40 -9.60 14.35
CA GLY A 183 2.63 -10.25 14.81
C GLY A 183 2.52 -11.77 14.99
N LYS A 184 1.41 -12.40 14.59
CA LYS A 184 1.18 -13.84 14.72
C LYS A 184 1.01 -14.49 13.36
N GLU A 185 1.75 -15.57 13.11
CA GLU A 185 1.61 -16.33 11.87
C GLU A 185 0.21 -16.96 11.79
N VAL A 186 -0.44 -16.80 10.64
CA VAL A 186 -1.73 -17.38 10.28
C VAL A 186 -1.47 -18.45 9.23
N SER A 187 -1.91 -19.68 9.50
CA SER A 187 -1.77 -20.80 8.58
C SER A 187 -2.88 -20.84 7.53
N GLY A 188 -2.61 -21.49 6.40
CA GLY A 188 -3.56 -21.67 5.31
C GLY A 188 -3.20 -20.87 4.07
N ASP A 189 -4.15 -20.78 3.13
CA ASP A 189 -4.00 -19.96 1.93
C ASP A 189 -4.13 -18.47 2.30
N PRO A 190 -3.09 -17.64 2.08
CA PRO A 190 -3.14 -16.23 2.41
C PRO A 190 -4.27 -15.48 1.70
N ALA A 191 -4.68 -15.92 0.51
CA ALA A 191 -5.77 -15.26 -0.23
C ALA A 191 -7.14 -15.43 0.44
N GLN A 192 -7.31 -16.44 1.31
CA GLN A 192 -8.56 -16.70 2.03
C GLN A 192 -8.66 -15.95 3.36
N TYR A 193 -7.63 -15.19 3.76
CA TYR A 193 -7.68 -14.43 4.99
C TYR A 193 -8.75 -13.34 4.93
N VAL A 194 -9.71 -13.38 5.84
CA VAL A 194 -10.74 -12.34 6.00
C VAL A 194 -10.15 -11.20 6.83
N LEU A 195 -10.11 -10.01 6.22
CA LEU A 195 -9.62 -8.78 6.83
C LEU A 195 -10.52 -8.36 7.99
N LYS A 196 -9.92 -7.79 9.04
CA LYS A 196 -10.64 -7.27 10.20
C LYS A 196 -10.19 -5.84 10.51
N ALA A 197 -11.02 -5.16 11.29
CA ALA A 197 -10.72 -3.83 11.78
C ALA A 197 -9.35 -3.78 12.48
N HIS A 198 -8.52 -2.87 11.99
CA HIS A 198 -7.17 -2.56 12.47
C HIS A 198 -6.20 -3.73 12.46
N ASP A 199 -6.41 -4.73 11.59
CA ASP A 199 -5.38 -5.73 11.36
C ASP A 199 -4.11 -5.07 10.81
N GLU A 200 -2.97 -5.42 11.41
CA GLU A 200 -1.66 -5.29 10.78
C GLU A 200 -1.35 -6.58 10.04
N VAL A 201 -1.45 -6.57 8.71
CA VAL A 201 -1.29 -7.72 7.83
C VAL A 201 0.06 -7.65 7.14
N VAL A 202 0.85 -8.72 7.26
CA VAL A 202 2.13 -8.85 6.56
C VAL A 202 2.11 -10.10 5.69
N VAL A 203 2.24 -9.90 4.38
CA VAL A 203 2.56 -10.99 3.44
C VAL A 203 4.06 -11.04 3.29
N TRP A 204 4.68 -12.05 3.89
CA TRP A 204 6.12 -12.21 3.93
C TRP A 204 6.58 -13.35 3.02
N VAL A 205 7.58 -13.09 2.20
CA VAL A 205 8.27 -14.07 1.36
C VAL A 205 9.76 -14.09 1.71
N GLY A 206 10.31 -15.26 1.97
CA GLY A 206 11.74 -15.43 2.22
C GLY A 206 12.13 -16.88 2.44
N ALA A 207 13.35 -17.12 2.93
CA ALA A 207 13.87 -18.46 3.18
C ALA A 207 12.99 -19.25 4.17
N LYS A 208 12.80 -20.56 3.93
CA LYS A 208 11.92 -21.42 4.74
C LYS A 208 12.26 -21.46 6.23
N ASP A 209 13.54 -21.43 6.55
CA ASP A 209 14.10 -21.48 7.91
C ASP A 209 14.26 -20.10 8.56
N ALA A 210 14.01 -19.02 7.82
CA ALA A 210 14.09 -17.68 8.38
C ALA A 210 12.90 -17.34 9.28
N THR A 211 13.19 -16.58 10.33
CA THR A 211 12.20 -16.01 11.25
C THR A 211 11.94 -14.55 10.84
N PRO A 212 10.75 -14.22 10.30
CA PRO A 212 10.43 -12.87 9.87
C PRO A 212 10.52 -11.87 11.03
N GLN A 213 11.20 -10.75 10.79
CA GLN A 213 11.16 -9.59 11.69
C GLN A 213 10.16 -8.60 11.09
N VAL A 214 8.93 -8.61 11.63
CA VAL A 214 7.81 -7.86 11.07
C VAL A 214 7.07 -7.10 12.17
N PRO A 215 6.42 -5.97 11.85
CA PRO A 215 5.59 -5.28 12.82
C PRO A 215 4.44 -6.16 13.34
N SER A 216 4.01 -5.89 14.57
CA SER A 216 2.85 -6.53 15.17
C SER A 216 1.62 -5.62 15.22
N SER A 217 1.77 -4.37 14.79
CA SER A 217 0.74 -3.33 14.84
C SER A 217 1.10 -2.19 13.90
N TYR A 218 0.08 -1.58 13.30
CA TYR A 218 0.17 -0.31 12.60
C TYR A 218 -0.49 0.80 13.40
N ALA A 219 0.09 2.00 13.37
CA ALA A 219 -0.44 3.16 14.07
C ALA A 219 -1.40 3.93 13.16
N PHE A 220 -2.67 3.53 13.15
CA PHE A 220 -3.72 4.22 12.40
C PHE A 220 -3.91 5.65 12.93
N ALA A 221 -4.07 6.60 12.00
CA ALA A 221 -4.44 7.96 12.36
C ALA A 221 -5.85 7.99 12.97
N SER A 222 -6.16 9.01 13.78
CA SER A 222 -7.51 9.15 14.34
C SER A 222 -8.55 9.23 13.22
N GLY A 223 -9.57 8.38 13.30
CA GLY A 223 -10.61 8.26 12.27
C GLY A 223 -10.37 7.15 11.25
N LEU A 224 -9.20 6.49 11.31
CA LEU A 224 -8.93 5.25 10.60
C LEU A 224 -8.99 4.07 11.57
#